data_AF-A0A1F8UK76-F1
#
_entry.id   AF-A0A1F8UK76-F1
#
_cell.length_a   1.000
_cell.length_b   1.000
_cell.length_c   1.000
_cell.angle_alpha   90.00
_cell.angle_beta   90.00
_cell.angle_gamma   90.00
#
_symmetry.space_group_name_H-M   'P 1'
#
loop_
_entity.id
_entity.type
_entity.pdbx_description
1 polymer ?
#
loop_
_entity_poly.entity_id
_entity_poly.type
_entity_poly.pdbx_seq_one_letter_code
_entity_poly.pdbx_strand_id
1 'polypeptide(L)' 'MQSSTDPWGRSIYWYGSLGPELDAGPGTDFYAIAQGYASITPLHVDMTAYRSMELLTDWLDGIEC' A
#
# COMPACT_ATOMS: atom_id res chain seq x y z
N MET A 1 7.88 -8.94 12.97
CA MET A 1 7.34 -10.29 12.71
C MET A 1 7.25 -11.01 14.05
N GLN A 2 6.07 -11.43 14.47
CA GLN A 2 5.86 -12.03 15.78
C GLN A 2 5.94 -13.56 15.64
N SER A 3 6.80 -14.20 16.43
CA SER A 3 6.90 -15.67 16.46
C SER A 3 5.95 -16.22 17.52
N SER A 4 5.24 -17.29 17.20
CA SER A 4 4.42 -18.06 18.11
C SER A 4 4.57 -19.56 17.81
N THR A 5 4.01 -20.41 18.64
CA THR A 5 4.08 -21.87 18.50
C THR A 5 2.68 -22.43 18.33
N ASP A 6 2.48 -23.26 17.31
CA ASP A 6 1.23 -23.97 17.13
C ASP A 6 1.04 -25.08 18.20
N PRO A 7 -0.16 -25.68 18.32
CA PRO A 7 -0.42 -26.75 19.28
C PRO A 7 0.43 -28.02 19.08
N TRP A 8 1.10 -28.17 17.93
CA TRP A 8 1.98 -29.30 17.58
C TRP A 8 3.47 -28.97 17.71
N GLY A 9 3.82 -27.81 18.30
CA GLY A 9 5.19 -27.41 18.56
C GLY A 9 5.92 -26.79 17.38
N ARG A 10 5.23 -26.43 16.30
CA ARG A 10 5.84 -25.80 15.11
C ARG A 10 5.85 -24.28 15.26
N SER A 11 6.92 -23.65 14.81
CA SER A 11 7.01 -22.18 14.77
C SER A 11 6.09 -21.61 13.69
N ILE A 12 5.27 -20.65 14.08
CA ILE A 12 4.42 -19.84 13.19
C ILE A 12 4.83 -18.38 13.30
N TYR A 13 4.74 -17.64 12.19
CA TYR A 13 5.18 -16.26 12.12
C TYR A 13 4.05 -15.37 11.62
N TRP A 14 3.70 -14.38 12.42
CA TRP A 14 2.66 -13.40 12.13
C TRP A 14 3.27 -12.08 11.66
N TYR A 15 2.59 -11.43 10.71
CA TYR A 15 2.75 -10.00 10.52
C TYR A 15 2.34 -9.30 11.82
N GLY A 16 3.19 -8.39 12.30
CA GLY A 16 2.90 -7.66 13.55
C GLY A 16 1.71 -6.71 13.38
N SER A 17 1.33 -6.04 14.46
CA SER A 17 0.37 -4.94 14.37
C SER A 17 0.84 -3.92 13.32
N LEU A 18 -0.08 -3.49 12.46
CA LEU A 18 0.17 -2.38 11.56
C LEU A 18 0.48 -1.13 12.42
N GLY A 19 1.45 -0.34 11.98
CA GLY A 19 1.79 0.92 12.63
C GLY A 19 0.67 1.96 12.49
N PRO A 20 0.83 3.17 13.08
CA PRO A 20 -0.10 4.27 12.83
C PRO A 20 -0.15 4.59 11.34
N GLU A 21 -1.28 5.12 10.89
CA GLU A 21 -1.50 5.49 9.50
C GLU A 21 -0.42 6.48 9.04
N LEU A 22 0.31 6.14 7.97
CA LEU A 22 1.40 6.97 7.43
C LEU A 22 0.87 8.23 6.72
N ASP A 23 -0.25 8.09 6.00
CA ASP A 23 -0.96 9.21 5.37
C ASP A 23 -2.45 9.10 5.67
N ALA A 24 -2.88 9.78 6.73
CA ALA A 24 -4.28 9.91 7.15
C ALA A 24 -4.72 11.39 7.16
N GLY A 25 -4.11 12.19 6.29
CA GLY A 25 -4.43 13.61 6.14
C GLY A 25 -5.76 13.87 5.41
N PRO A 26 -6.19 15.13 5.31
CA PRO A 26 -7.39 15.52 4.57
C PRO A 26 -7.37 14.96 3.13
N GLY A 27 -8.49 14.36 2.71
CA GLY A 27 -8.64 13.74 1.39
C GLY A 27 -8.42 12.23 1.36
N THR A 28 -7.92 11.64 2.45
CA THR A 28 -7.82 10.18 2.62
C THR A 28 -9.13 9.58 3.14
N ASP A 29 -9.32 8.29 2.90
CA ASP A 29 -10.42 7.51 3.46
C ASP A 29 -10.33 7.40 4.99
N PHE A 30 -9.12 7.24 5.54
CA PHE A 30 -8.86 7.28 6.98
C PHE A 30 -9.39 8.58 7.62
N TYR A 31 -9.10 9.73 7.00
CA TYR A 31 -9.57 11.02 7.51
C TYR A 31 -11.11 11.13 7.48
N ALA A 32 -11.75 10.71 6.38
CA ALA A 32 -13.20 10.76 6.27
C ALA A 32 -13.90 9.92 7.37
N ILE A 33 -13.40 8.71 7.62
CA ILE A 33 -13.92 7.81 8.65
C ILE A 33 -13.68 8.39 10.05
N ALA A 34 -12.49 8.94 10.32
CA ALA A 34 -12.16 9.56 11.60
C ALA A 34 -13.05 10.77 11.95
N GLN A 35 -13.56 11.47 10.92
CA GLN A 35 -14.51 12.59 11.07
C GLN A 35 -15.99 12.15 11.14
N GLY A 36 -16.27 10.84 11.11
CA GLY A 36 -17.63 10.30 11.21
C GLY A 36 -18.42 10.28 9.91
N TYR A 37 -17.76 10.43 8.75
CA TYR A 37 -18.39 10.36 7.44
C TYR A 37 -18.16 8.99 6.78
N ALA A 38 -19.02 8.63 5.83
CA ALA A 38 -18.77 7.50 4.93
C ALA A 38 -17.72 7.91 3.88
N SER A 39 -16.77 7.01 3.57
CA SER A 39 -15.78 7.21 2.52
C SER A 39 -16.16 6.42 1.25
N ILE A 40 -16.03 7.06 0.08
CA ILE A 40 -16.24 6.42 -1.23
C ILE A 40 -15.01 6.70 -2.08
N THR A 41 -14.21 5.66 -2.34
CA THR A 41 -12.97 5.76 -3.13
C THR A 41 -13.15 4.99 -4.45
N PRO A 42 -13.29 5.66 -5.60
CA PRO A 42 -13.34 4.97 -6.88
C PRO A 42 -11.97 4.35 -7.19
N LEU A 43 -11.95 3.07 -7.51
CA LEU A 43 -10.73 2.32 -7.83
C LEU A 43 -10.64 2.04 -9.32
N HIS A 44 -9.43 2.09 -9.86
CA HIS A 44 -9.15 1.67 -11.23
C HIS A 44 -8.84 0.17 -11.26
N VAL A 45 -9.33 -0.51 -12.29
CA VAL A 45 -9.02 -1.94 -12.54
C VAL A 45 -7.73 -2.08 -13.36
N ASP A 46 -7.45 -1.11 -14.21
CA ASP A 46 -6.20 -1.04 -14.95
C ASP A 46 -5.07 -0.56 -14.03
N MET A 47 -4.07 -1.41 -13.83
CA MET A 47 -2.90 -1.13 -12.99
C MET A 47 -1.78 -0.41 -13.77
N THR A 48 -1.98 -0.09 -15.04
CA THR A 48 -1.00 0.60 -15.86
C THR A 48 -0.78 2.02 -15.34
N ALA A 49 0.43 2.31 -14.86
CA ALA A 49 0.83 3.63 -14.39
C ALA A 49 1.18 4.56 -15.56
N TYR A 50 0.18 4.97 -16.35
CA TYR A 50 0.37 5.76 -17.57
C TYR A 50 1.20 7.03 -17.37
N ARG A 51 1.05 7.71 -16.23
CA ARG A 51 1.83 8.93 -15.89
C ARG A 51 3.33 8.67 -15.73
N SER A 52 3.71 7.43 -15.43
CA SER A 52 5.10 7.03 -15.25
C SER A 52 5.76 6.54 -16.55
N MET A 53 4.98 6.34 -17.61
CA MET A 53 5.49 5.73 -18.85
C MET A 53 6.53 6.58 -19.55
N GLU A 54 6.28 7.90 -19.68
CA GLU A 54 7.21 8.83 -20.32
C GLU A 54 8.56 8.87 -19.58
N LEU A 55 8.53 9.00 -18.24
CA LEU A 55 9.73 8.98 -17.40
C LEU A 55 10.52 7.67 -17.53
N LEU A 56 9.84 6.53 -17.67
CA LEU A 56 10.48 5.23 -17.84
C LEU A 56 11.09 5.08 -19.24
N THR A 57 10.42 5.57 -20.29
CA THR A 57 10.94 5.57 -21.65
C THR A 57 12.21 6.41 -21.74
N ASP A 58 12.18 7.64 -21.22
CA ASP A 58 13.35 8.51 -21.18
C ASP A 58 14.53 7.85 -20.44
N TRP A 59 14.24 7.15 -19.34
CA TRP A 59 15.25 6.42 -18.58
C TRP A 59 15.86 5.26 -19.38
N LEU A 60 15.05 4.49 -20.11
CA LEU A 60 15.52 3.37 -20.94
C LEU A 60 16.38 3.83 -22.12
N ASP A 61 15.98 4.90 -22.80
CA ASP A 61 16.75 5.48 -23.91
C ASP A 61 18.14 5.96 -23.44
N GLY A 62 18.26 6.39 -22.19
CA GLY A 62 19.54 6.75 -21.57
C GLY A 62 20.46 5.56 -21.24
N ILE A 63 19.96 4.31 -21.28
CA ILE A 63 20.72 3.09 -20.95
C ILE A 63 21.23 2.38 -22.20
N GLU A 64 20.55 2.52 -23.34
CA GLU A 64 21.03 2.02 -24.63
C GLU A 64 22.19 2.90 -25.13
N CYS A 65 23.38 2.66 -24.59
CA CYS A 65 24.68 3.08 -25.15
C CYS A 65 25.17 2.09 -26.21
#